data_AF-A0A2X3IK98-F1
#
_entry.id   AF-A0A2X3IK98-F1
#
_cell.length_a   1.000
_cell.length_b   1.000
_cell.length_c   1.000
_cell.angle_alpha   90.00
_cell.angle_beta   90.00
_cell.angle_gamma   90.00
#
_symmetry.space_group_name_H-M   'P 1'
#
loop_
_entity.id
_entity.type
_entity.pdbx_description
1 polymer ?
#
loop_
_entity_poly.entity_id
_entity_poly.type
_entity_poly.pdbx_seq_one_letter_code
_entity_poly.pdbx_strand_id
1 'polypeptide(L)'
;MMVIRPVEPGDLPGLLKLAAETGGGLTSLPVDEATLAARIARSQQSWRGELPKSEQGYVFVLEESESGAVVGICAIEVAVGLNDPWYNYRVGTQVHASKELNVYQALPTLFLSNDHTGSSELCTLFLDPQWRKEGNGYLLSKSRFLFMAAFRERFNEKVVAEMRGVIDEQGYSPFWESLGKRFFAMEFSRADYLCGTGQKAFIAALMPKHPLYIDFLSPEAQA
;
A
#
# COMPACT_ATOMS: atom_id res chain seq x y z
N MET A 1 20.17 -2.19 -21.20
CA MET A 1 19.94 -3.42 -20.37
C MET A 1 19.15 -3.02 -19.14
N MET A 2 18.29 -3.90 -18.61
CA MET A 2 17.49 -3.57 -17.42
C MET A 2 18.15 -4.04 -16.12
N VAL A 3 18.33 -3.14 -15.16
CA VAL A 3 19.03 -3.41 -13.90
C VAL A 3 18.17 -3.04 -12.70
N ILE A 4 18.06 -3.94 -11.73
CA ILE A 4 17.50 -3.63 -10.41
C ILE A 4 18.62 -3.17 -9.49
N ARG A 5 18.48 -1.99 -8.91
CA ARG A 5 19.44 -1.45 -7.92
C ARG A 5 18.73 -0.71 -6.78
N PRO A 6 19.40 -0.52 -5.62
CA PRO A 6 18.92 0.41 -4.60
C PRO A 6 18.67 1.80 -5.18
N VAL A 7 17.67 2.49 -4.64
CA VAL A 7 17.41 3.89 -4.97
C VAL A 7 18.52 4.80 -4.43
N GLU A 8 18.83 5.85 -5.19
CA GLU A 8 19.79 6.89 -4.85
C GLU A 8 19.14 8.28 -4.87
N PRO A 9 19.73 9.31 -4.20
CA PRO A 9 19.19 10.67 -4.18
C PRO A 9 19.01 11.28 -5.57
N GLY A 10 19.87 10.89 -6.53
CA GLY A 10 19.78 11.32 -7.92
C GLY A 10 18.55 10.79 -8.67
N ASP A 11 17.87 9.75 -8.16
CA ASP A 11 16.70 9.15 -8.80
C ASP A 11 15.41 9.95 -8.53
N LEU A 12 15.42 10.91 -7.60
CA LEU A 12 14.23 11.67 -7.18
C LEU A 12 13.44 12.28 -8.36
N PRO A 13 14.06 12.91 -9.37
CA PRO A 13 13.32 13.42 -10.53
C PRO A 13 12.62 12.31 -11.32
N GLY A 14 13.27 11.14 -11.48
CA GLY A 14 12.69 9.97 -12.14
C GLY A 14 11.50 9.40 -11.35
N LEU A 15 11.62 9.35 -10.02
CA LEU A 15 10.53 8.90 -9.16
C LEU A 15 9.34 9.85 -9.16
N LEU A 16 9.55 11.17 -9.20
CA LEU A 16 8.47 12.15 -9.34
C LEU A 16 7.73 11.98 -10.66
N LYS A 17 8.45 11.69 -11.75
CA LYS A 17 7.84 11.38 -13.05
C LYS A 17 6.98 10.12 -12.96
N LEU A 18 7.51 9.03 -12.40
CA LEU A 18 6.75 7.79 -12.22
C LEU A 18 5.52 7.99 -11.31
N ALA A 19 5.64 8.77 -10.23
CA ALA A 19 4.54 9.09 -9.34
C ALA A 19 3.40 9.84 -10.06
N ALA A 20 3.74 10.77 -10.97
CA ALA A 20 2.74 11.49 -11.76
C ALA A 20 1.94 10.55 -12.71
N GLU A 21 2.50 9.40 -13.06
CA GLU A 21 1.87 8.42 -13.96
C GLU A 21 1.03 7.37 -13.23
N THR A 22 1.07 7.28 -11.89
CA THR A 22 0.35 6.22 -11.16
C THR A 22 -1.17 6.45 -11.11
N GLY A 23 -1.60 7.70 -11.19
CA GLY A 23 -2.93 8.12 -10.73
C GLY A 23 -3.05 8.03 -9.19
N GLY A 24 -4.22 8.36 -8.63
CA GLY A 24 -4.47 8.25 -7.19
C GLY A 24 -4.47 6.81 -6.67
N GLY A 25 -4.53 6.55 -5.38
CA GLY A 25 -4.70 5.19 -4.83
C GLY A 25 -3.40 4.39 -4.64
N LEU A 26 -2.24 4.88 -5.08
CA LEU A 26 -0.93 4.32 -4.73
C LEU A 26 -0.23 5.23 -3.73
N THR A 27 -0.75 5.28 -2.49
CA THR A 27 -0.26 6.14 -1.41
C THR A 27 1.22 5.96 -1.08
N SER A 28 1.80 4.79 -1.38
CA SER A 28 3.23 4.54 -1.19
C SER A 28 4.13 5.26 -2.21
N LEU A 29 3.60 5.82 -3.30
CA LEU A 29 4.34 6.60 -4.30
C LEU A 29 3.61 7.93 -4.59
N PRO A 30 3.56 8.85 -3.62
CA PRO A 30 2.84 10.12 -3.78
C PRO A 30 3.59 11.07 -4.71
N VAL A 31 2.85 11.96 -5.37
CA VAL A 31 3.41 13.12 -6.11
C VAL A 31 3.79 14.22 -5.11
N ASP A 32 4.78 13.94 -4.27
CA ASP A 32 5.26 14.84 -3.23
C ASP A 32 6.79 14.71 -3.06
N GLU A 33 7.52 15.76 -3.44
CA GLU A 33 8.98 15.75 -3.49
C GLU A 33 9.60 15.51 -2.11
N ALA A 34 9.09 16.17 -1.07
CA ALA A 34 9.60 16.04 0.29
C ALA A 34 9.45 14.62 0.82
N THR A 35 8.27 14.01 0.61
CA THR A 35 7.98 12.63 1.02
C THR A 35 8.87 11.64 0.29
N LEU A 36 9.04 11.78 -1.03
CA LEU A 36 9.91 10.90 -1.80
C LEU A 36 11.38 11.06 -1.42
N ALA A 37 11.87 12.28 -1.23
CA ALA A 37 13.23 12.55 -0.78
C ALA A 37 13.50 11.92 0.60
N ALA A 38 12.57 12.09 1.55
CA ALA A 38 12.66 11.47 2.87
C ALA A 38 12.67 9.93 2.78
N ARG A 39 11.87 9.36 1.87
CA ARG A 39 11.81 7.90 1.64
C ARG A 39 13.11 7.35 1.07
N ILE A 40 13.74 8.07 0.13
CA ILE A 40 15.07 7.72 -0.40
C ILE A 40 16.10 7.73 0.73
N ALA A 41 16.15 8.80 1.51
CA ALA A 41 17.09 8.92 2.63
C ALA A 41 16.90 7.79 3.66
N ARG A 42 15.65 7.46 4.01
CA ARG A 42 15.31 6.35 4.91
C ARG A 42 15.74 5.00 4.34
N SER A 43 15.57 4.78 3.02
CA SER A 43 16.06 3.58 2.34
C SER A 43 17.58 3.45 2.48
N GLN A 44 18.33 4.51 2.22
CA GLN A 44 19.79 4.52 2.37
C GLN A 44 20.25 4.23 3.80
N GLN A 45 19.58 4.82 4.80
CA GLN A 45 19.85 4.53 6.22
C GLN A 45 19.54 3.07 6.59
N SER A 46 18.49 2.48 5.99
CA SER A 46 18.14 1.07 6.15
C SER A 46 19.21 0.12 5.59
N TRP A 47 19.81 0.48 4.44
CA TRP A 47 20.95 -0.24 3.87
C TRP A 47 22.19 -0.21 4.77
N ARG A 48 22.42 0.91 5.45
CA ARG A 48 23.52 1.06 6.42
C ARG A 48 23.23 0.44 7.79
N GLY A 49 22.01 0.01 8.05
CA GLY A 49 21.60 -0.57 9.34
C GLY A 49 21.50 0.46 10.47
N GLU A 50 21.25 1.73 10.14
CA GLU A 50 21.22 2.84 11.09
C GLU A 50 19.84 3.03 11.76
N LEU A 51 18.82 2.34 11.26
CA LEU A 51 17.44 2.51 11.70
C LEU A 51 16.94 1.34 12.54
N PRO A 52 16.04 1.57 13.51
CA PRO A 52 15.31 0.50 14.16
C PRO A 52 14.41 -0.23 13.16
N LYS A 53 14.05 -1.48 13.46
CA LYS A 53 13.22 -2.34 12.61
C LYS A 53 11.91 -1.68 12.14
N SER A 54 11.31 -0.83 12.97
CA SER A 54 10.05 -0.12 12.68
C SER A 54 10.18 0.97 11.60
N GLU A 55 11.40 1.40 11.28
CA GLU A 55 11.68 2.46 10.30
C GLU A 55 12.45 1.95 9.09
N GLN A 56 12.84 0.68 9.10
CA GLN A 56 13.58 0.09 8.00
C GLN A 56 12.67 -0.19 6.80
N GLY A 57 13.10 0.27 5.62
CA GLY A 57 12.47 -0.03 4.35
C GLY A 57 13.48 -0.02 3.21
N TYR A 58 13.28 -0.88 2.24
CA TYR A 58 14.15 -1.02 1.07
C TYR A 58 13.41 -0.56 -0.17
N VAL A 59 13.97 0.43 -0.87
CA VAL A 59 13.43 0.92 -2.14
C VAL A 59 14.42 0.59 -3.26
N PHE A 60 13.90 0.01 -4.33
CA PHE A 60 14.61 -0.39 -5.52
C PHE A 60 14.06 0.34 -6.73
N VAL A 61 14.92 0.62 -7.69
CA VAL A 61 14.55 1.12 -9.01
C VAL A 61 14.90 0.10 -10.08
N LEU A 62 14.10 0.10 -11.16
CA LEU A 62 14.47 -0.52 -12.42
C LEU A 62 15.06 0.56 -13.32
N GLU A 63 16.34 0.43 -13.62
CA GLU A 63 17.11 1.35 -14.45
C GLU A 63 17.35 0.74 -15.84
N GLU A 64 17.17 1.55 -16.87
CA GLU A 64 17.68 1.28 -18.21
C GLU A 64 19.14 1.76 -18.28
N SER A 65 20.08 0.82 -18.42
CA SER A 65 21.51 1.06 -18.23
C SER A 65 22.17 1.97 -19.27
N GLU A 66 21.63 2.08 -20.48
CA GLU A 66 22.25 2.89 -21.55
C GLU A 66 21.96 4.38 -21.36
N SER A 67 20.75 4.70 -20.95
CA SER A 67 20.26 6.06 -20.71
C SER A 67 20.37 6.50 -19.24
N GLY A 68 20.51 5.56 -18.31
CA GLY A 68 20.41 5.82 -16.87
C GLY A 68 18.98 6.14 -16.42
N ALA A 69 17.97 5.89 -17.26
CA ALA A 69 16.60 6.24 -16.94
C ALA A 69 16.01 5.28 -15.90
N VAL A 70 15.45 5.84 -14.83
CA VAL A 70 14.62 5.09 -13.88
C VAL A 70 13.22 4.92 -14.49
N VAL A 71 12.85 3.67 -14.76
CA VAL A 71 11.60 3.33 -15.47
C VAL A 71 10.62 2.53 -14.62
N GLY A 72 11.05 2.09 -13.44
CA GLY A 72 10.18 1.42 -12.47
C GLY A 72 10.71 1.56 -11.05
N ILE A 73 9.82 1.32 -10.09
CA ILE A 73 10.11 1.38 -8.66
C ILE A 73 9.38 0.24 -7.95
N CYS A 74 10.07 -0.40 -7.02
CA CYS A 74 9.43 -1.28 -6.06
C CYS A 74 10.03 -1.15 -4.66
N ALA A 75 9.29 -1.55 -3.63
CA ALA A 75 9.77 -1.41 -2.26
C ALA A 75 9.34 -2.56 -1.34
N ILE A 76 9.95 -2.58 -0.16
CA ILE A 76 9.65 -3.49 0.93
C ILE A 76 9.72 -2.71 2.25
N GLU A 77 8.67 -2.71 3.06
CA GLU A 77 8.75 -2.28 4.46
C GLU A 77 9.14 -3.50 5.32
N VAL A 78 10.10 -3.33 6.24
CA VAL A 78 10.57 -4.43 7.07
C VAL A 78 9.51 -4.87 8.07
N ALA A 79 8.85 -3.92 8.73
CA ALA A 79 7.81 -4.20 9.71
C ALA A 79 6.76 -3.08 9.75
N VAL A 80 5.58 -3.33 9.18
CA VAL A 80 4.47 -2.38 9.22
C VAL A 80 3.82 -2.32 10.60
N GLY A 81 3.17 -1.21 10.94
CA GLY A 81 2.34 -1.13 12.15
C GLY A 81 3.08 -0.86 13.47
N LEU A 82 4.43 -0.76 13.46
CA LEU A 82 5.22 -0.63 14.69
C LEU A 82 5.31 0.81 15.23
N ASN A 83 5.42 1.80 14.35
CA ASN A 83 5.41 3.22 14.73
C ASN A 83 3.99 3.80 14.65
N ASP A 84 3.36 3.63 13.49
CA ASP A 84 1.97 4.01 13.23
C ASP A 84 1.14 2.77 12.94
N PRO A 85 -0.11 2.67 13.43
CA PRO A 85 -0.96 1.52 13.13
C PRO A 85 -1.16 1.34 11.63
N TRP A 86 -0.99 0.10 11.17
CA TRP A 86 -1.34 -0.32 9.82
C TRP A 86 -2.75 -0.89 9.85
N TYR A 87 -3.72 -0.12 9.36
CA TYR A 87 -5.14 -0.46 9.46
C TYR A 87 -5.61 -1.26 8.26
N ASN A 88 -6.49 -2.23 8.50
CA ASN A 88 -7.20 -2.98 7.48
C ASN A 88 -8.62 -3.32 7.93
N TYR A 89 -9.48 -3.66 6.98
CA TYR A 89 -10.72 -4.35 7.30
C TYR A 89 -10.51 -5.86 7.25
N ARG A 90 -10.80 -6.54 8.35
CA ARG A 90 -10.91 -8.01 8.39
C ARG A 90 -12.35 -8.40 8.10
N VAL A 91 -12.54 -9.22 7.06
CA VAL A 91 -13.85 -9.83 6.77
C VAL A 91 -14.15 -10.91 7.80
N GLY A 92 -15.29 -10.79 8.48
CA GLY A 92 -15.80 -11.77 9.41
C GLY A 92 -17.25 -12.16 9.10
N THR A 93 -17.83 -13.02 9.94
CA THR A 93 -19.22 -13.46 9.80
C THR A 93 -19.92 -13.33 11.15
N GLN A 94 -21.11 -12.74 11.15
CA GLN A 94 -21.99 -12.69 12.31
C GLN A 94 -23.25 -13.50 12.06
N VAL A 95 -23.52 -14.45 12.96
CA VAL A 95 -24.68 -15.34 12.87
C VAL A 95 -25.81 -14.80 13.74
N HIS A 96 -26.98 -14.63 13.13
CA HIS A 96 -28.25 -14.34 13.80
C HIS A 96 -29.14 -15.57 13.70
N ALA A 97 -29.50 -16.14 14.85
CA ALA A 97 -30.34 -17.33 14.91
C ALA A 97 -31.53 -17.08 15.85
N SER A 98 -32.75 -17.25 15.34
CA SER A 98 -33.98 -17.23 16.13
C SER A 98 -34.68 -18.57 15.96
N LYS A 99 -34.68 -19.36 17.03
CA LYS A 99 -35.36 -20.66 17.06
C LYS A 99 -36.87 -20.52 16.92
N GLU A 100 -37.45 -19.50 17.55
CA GLU A 100 -38.89 -19.23 17.52
C GLU A 100 -39.38 -18.91 16.10
N LEU A 101 -38.59 -18.15 15.34
CA LEU A 101 -38.92 -17.76 13.97
C LEU A 101 -38.38 -18.73 12.91
N ASN A 102 -37.66 -19.79 13.32
CA ASN A 102 -36.91 -20.68 12.43
C ASN A 102 -35.99 -19.92 11.45
N VAL A 103 -35.34 -18.87 11.94
CA VAL A 103 -34.41 -18.04 11.16
C VAL A 103 -32.98 -18.36 11.55
N TYR A 104 -32.13 -18.56 10.54
CA TYR A 104 -30.69 -18.62 10.65
C TYR A 104 -30.08 -17.81 9.51
N GLN A 105 -29.32 -16.77 9.85
CA GLN A 105 -28.71 -15.85 8.90
C GLN A 105 -27.25 -15.66 9.28
N ALA A 106 -26.33 -15.93 8.37
CA ALA A 106 -24.89 -15.72 8.54
C ALA A 106 -24.47 -14.55 7.65
N LEU A 107 -24.26 -13.39 8.25
CA LEU A 107 -24.04 -12.14 7.52
C LEU A 107 -22.56 -11.77 7.51
N PRO A 108 -21.98 -11.40 6.36
CA PRO A 108 -20.61 -10.94 6.28
C PRO A 108 -20.45 -9.54 6.89
N THR A 109 -19.30 -9.31 7.54
CA THR A 109 -19.01 -8.08 8.27
C THR A 109 -17.59 -7.60 8.05
N LEU A 110 -17.36 -6.29 8.14
CA LEU A 110 -16.04 -5.66 8.13
C LEU A 110 -15.68 -5.22 9.55
N PHE A 111 -14.57 -5.71 10.08
CA PHE A 111 -13.99 -5.28 11.34
C PHE A 111 -12.75 -4.45 11.08
N LEU A 112 -12.71 -3.22 11.58
CA LEU A 112 -11.46 -2.46 11.60
C LEU A 112 -10.44 -3.20 12.47
N SER A 113 -9.27 -3.44 11.91
CA SER A 113 -8.21 -4.26 12.48
C SER A 113 -6.85 -3.63 12.18
N ASN A 114 -5.83 -4.15 12.85
CA ASN A 114 -4.41 -3.89 12.62
C ASN A 114 -3.59 -5.18 12.85
N ASP A 115 -4.18 -6.32 12.50
CA ASP A 115 -3.66 -7.68 12.75
C ASP A 115 -2.49 -8.10 11.86
N HIS A 116 -2.01 -7.17 11.04
CA HIS A 116 -0.78 -7.31 10.27
C HIS A 116 0.42 -6.59 10.89
N THR A 117 0.25 -5.92 12.04
CA THR A 117 1.34 -5.27 12.78
C THR A 117 2.54 -6.22 12.96
N GLY A 118 3.73 -5.74 12.61
CA GLY A 118 4.98 -6.49 12.62
C GLY A 118 5.25 -7.32 11.36
N SER A 119 4.32 -7.45 10.41
CA SER A 119 4.56 -8.15 9.14
C SER A 119 5.51 -7.36 8.24
N SER A 120 6.27 -8.06 7.39
CA SER A 120 6.94 -7.40 6.27
C SER A 120 5.93 -7.13 5.16
N GLU A 121 6.10 -6.04 4.42
CA GLU A 121 5.16 -5.64 3.39
C GLU A 121 5.87 -5.44 2.05
N LEU A 122 5.35 -6.07 1.00
CA LEU A 122 5.68 -5.72 -0.38
C LEU A 122 4.85 -4.49 -0.78
N CYS A 123 5.33 -3.31 -0.43
CA CYS A 123 4.72 -2.05 -0.84
C CYS A 123 5.26 -1.61 -2.20
N THR A 124 4.67 -0.55 -2.78
CA THR A 124 5.08 0.10 -4.04
C THR A 124 5.44 -0.85 -5.17
N LEU A 125 4.65 -0.89 -6.23
CA LEU A 125 5.06 -1.56 -7.46
C LEU A 125 4.53 -0.76 -8.63
N PHE A 126 5.42 -0.05 -9.30
CA PHE A 126 5.06 0.73 -10.47
C PHE A 126 6.12 0.59 -11.56
N LEU A 127 5.65 0.41 -12.78
CA LEU A 127 6.45 0.32 -13.99
C LEU A 127 5.78 1.21 -15.04
N ASP A 128 6.57 2.14 -15.59
CA ASP A 128 6.16 3.00 -16.70
C ASP A 128 5.51 2.10 -17.79
N PRO A 129 4.29 2.42 -18.27
CA PRO A 129 3.59 1.64 -19.28
C PRO A 129 4.43 1.27 -20.51
N GLN A 130 5.34 2.15 -20.94
CA GLN A 130 6.21 1.92 -22.11
C GLN A 130 7.23 0.79 -21.88
N TRP A 131 7.48 0.46 -20.62
CA TRP A 131 8.45 -0.54 -20.18
C TRP A 131 7.82 -1.84 -19.72
N ARG A 132 6.48 -1.97 -19.81
CA ARG A 132 5.72 -3.22 -19.54
C ARG A 132 5.85 -4.24 -20.67
N LYS A 133 7.08 -4.60 -20.97
CA LYS A 133 7.49 -5.54 -22.02
C LYS A 133 8.62 -6.41 -21.51
N GLU A 134 8.92 -7.48 -22.24
CA GLU A 134 10.17 -8.26 -22.07
C GLU A 134 10.41 -8.79 -20.64
N GLY A 135 9.34 -9.01 -19.86
CA GLY A 135 9.45 -9.54 -18.49
C GLY A 135 9.86 -8.51 -17.43
N ASN A 136 9.97 -7.23 -17.76
CA ASN A 136 10.40 -6.17 -16.82
C ASN A 136 9.54 -6.10 -15.56
N GLY A 137 8.21 -6.26 -15.70
CA GLY A 137 7.31 -6.28 -14.54
C GLY A 137 7.55 -7.48 -13.63
N TYR A 138 7.90 -8.63 -14.21
CA TYR A 138 8.25 -9.83 -13.46
C TYR A 138 9.58 -9.65 -12.73
N LEU A 139 10.60 -9.14 -13.41
CA LEU A 139 11.89 -8.78 -12.81
C LEU A 139 11.72 -7.82 -11.65
N LEU A 140 11.00 -6.70 -11.86
CA LEU A 140 10.77 -5.69 -10.84
C LEU A 140 10.04 -6.26 -9.62
N SER A 141 8.98 -7.04 -9.83
CA SER A 141 8.23 -7.63 -8.72
C SER A 141 9.02 -8.72 -7.98
N LYS A 142 9.65 -9.64 -8.72
CA LYS A 142 10.34 -10.82 -8.16
C LYS A 142 11.68 -10.50 -7.52
N SER A 143 12.35 -9.42 -7.93
CA SER A 143 13.58 -8.96 -7.28
C SER A 143 13.40 -8.76 -5.76
N ARG A 144 12.23 -8.28 -5.31
CA ARG A 144 11.90 -8.15 -3.89
C ARG A 144 11.93 -9.49 -3.17
N PHE A 145 11.34 -10.53 -3.75
CA PHE A 145 11.35 -11.88 -3.17
C PHE A 145 12.76 -12.48 -3.17
N LEU A 146 13.55 -12.26 -4.23
CA LEU A 146 14.94 -12.69 -4.28
C LEU A 146 15.77 -12.01 -3.19
N PHE A 147 15.57 -10.71 -2.97
CA PHE A 147 16.21 -9.97 -1.89
C PHE A 147 15.79 -10.51 -0.52
N MET A 148 14.50 -10.73 -0.29
CA MET A 148 14.01 -11.32 0.96
C MET A 148 14.56 -12.72 1.22
N ALA A 149 14.75 -13.53 0.17
CA ALA A 149 15.35 -14.86 0.28
C ALA A 149 16.85 -14.78 0.62
N ALA A 150 17.58 -13.85 0.00
CA ALA A 150 19.02 -13.67 0.23
C ALA A 150 19.35 -13.09 1.62
N PHE A 151 18.45 -12.29 2.19
CA PHE A 151 18.64 -11.62 3.48
C PHE A 151 17.48 -11.93 4.45
N ARG A 152 17.17 -13.23 4.58
CA ARG A 152 15.99 -13.72 5.29
C ARG A 152 15.89 -13.21 6.72
N GLU A 153 17.01 -13.02 7.40
CA GLU A 153 17.12 -12.52 8.78
C GLU A 153 16.58 -11.10 8.97
N ARG A 154 16.49 -10.31 7.89
CA ARG A 154 15.98 -8.94 7.93
C ARG A 154 14.47 -8.86 7.95
N PHE A 155 13.77 -9.91 7.51
CA PHE A 155 12.34 -9.89 7.27
C PHE A 155 11.55 -10.77 8.23
N ASN A 156 10.28 -10.46 8.40
CA ASN A 156 9.36 -11.22 9.24
C ASN A 156 8.83 -12.46 8.52
N GLU A 157 8.31 -13.41 9.28
CA GLU A 157 7.73 -14.64 8.74
C GLU A 157 6.49 -14.36 7.88
N LYS A 158 5.61 -13.47 8.35
CA LYS A 158 4.43 -13.03 7.60
C LYS A 158 4.81 -11.90 6.66
N VAL A 159 4.52 -12.10 5.39
CA VAL A 159 4.68 -11.10 4.32
C VAL A 159 3.31 -10.77 3.77
N VAL A 160 3.00 -9.48 3.64
CA VAL A 160 1.73 -8.98 3.10
C VAL A 160 1.96 -8.08 1.90
N ALA A 161 0.94 -7.89 1.09
CA ALA A 161 0.91 -6.88 0.04
C ALA A 161 -0.50 -6.28 0.00
N GLU A 162 -0.59 -4.96 0.09
CA GLU A 162 -1.83 -4.24 -0.19
C GLU A 162 -1.91 -3.94 -1.67
N MET A 163 -2.96 -4.46 -2.32
CA MET A 163 -3.25 -4.11 -3.71
C MET A 163 -4.15 -2.88 -3.74
N ARG A 164 -3.85 -1.97 -4.67
CA ARG A 164 -4.66 -0.78 -4.89
C ARG A 164 -6.12 -1.18 -5.17
N GLY A 165 -7.04 -0.54 -4.45
CA GLY A 165 -8.47 -0.69 -4.67
C GLY A 165 -8.95 -0.13 -6.00
N VAL A 166 -10.17 -0.47 -6.38
CA VAL A 166 -10.80 0.02 -7.62
C VAL A 166 -11.07 1.51 -7.52
N ILE A 167 -10.56 2.24 -8.51
CA ILE A 167 -10.78 3.67 -8.75
C ILE A 167 -10.93 3.82 -10.26
N ASP A 168 -12.00 4.47 -10.70
CA ASP A 168 -12.21 4.73 -12.13
C ASP A 168 -11.38 5.93 -12.64
N GLU A 169 -11.53 6.24 -13.92
CA GLU A 169 -10.82 7.34 -14.58
C GLU A 169 -11.21 8.72 -14.05
N GLN A 170 -12.39 8.84 -13.41
CA GLN A 170 -12.89 10.06 -12.79
C GLN A 170 -12.46 10.19 -11.33
N GLY A 171 -11.74 9.20 -10.79
CA GLY A 171 -11.29 9.17 -9.39
C GLY A 171 -12.35 8.68 -8.41
N TYR A 172 -13.44 8.08 -8.90
CA TYR A 172 -14.50 7.50 -8.08
C TYR A 172 -14.11 6.10 -7.63
N SER A 173 -14.27 5.85 -6.33
CA SER A 173 -14.08 4.54 -5.72
C SER A 173 -15.39 4.08 -5.09
N PRO A 174 -16.03 3.00 -5.59
CA PRO A 174 -17.31 2.54 -5.07
C PRO A 174 -17.27 2.26 -3.57
N PHE A 175 -16.17 1.65 -3.10
CA PHE A 175 -15.97 1.35 -1.69
C PHE A 175 -15.82 2.63 -0.84
N TRP A 176 -15.06 3.62 -1.33
CA TRP A 176 -14.94 4.90 -0.63
C TRP A 176 -16.29 5.62 -0.51
N GLU A 177 -17.06 5.67 -1.59
CA GLU A 177 -18.35 6.38 -1.60
C GLU A 177 -19.39 5.67 -0.74
N SER A 178 -19.39 4.33 -0.74
CA SER A 178 -20.30 3.57 0.10
C SER A 178 -19.93 3.61 1.59
N LEU A 179 -18.64 3.78 1.91
CA LEU A 179 -18.14 3.68 3.28
C LEU A 179 -17.33 4.90 3.73
N GLY A 180 -16.12 5.07 3.19
CA GLY A 180 -15.14 6.05 3.67
C GLY A 180 -15.69 7.48 3.75
N LYS A 181 -16.31 7.97 2.67
CA LYS A 181 -16.83 9.34 2.58
C LYS A 181 -17.79 9.70 3.71
N ARG A 182 -18.58 8.74 4.18
CA ARG A 182 -19.57 8.93 5.26
C ARG A 182 -18.92 9.26 6.61
N PHE A 183 -17.71 8.75 6.84
CA PHE A 183 -16.98 8.92 8.10
C PHE A 183 -15.92 10.02 8.02
N PHE A 184 -15.24 10.11 6.89
CA PHE A 184 -14.15 11.06 6.69
C PHE A 184 -14.61 12.44 6.21
N ALA A 185 -15.85 12.56 5.72
CA ALA A 185 -16.43 13.80 5.21
C ALA A 185 -15.54 14.54 4.20
N MET A 186 -14.82 13.78 3.37
CA MET A 186 -13.92 14.30 2.33
C MET A 186 -13.91 13.38 1.11
N GLU A 187 -13.47 13.93 -0.03
CA GLU A 187 -13.28 13.17 -1.26
C GLU A 187 -12.10 12.20 -1.15
N PHE A 188 -12.17 11.10 -1.91
CA PHE A 188 -11.17 10.04 -1.91
C PHE A 188 -9.75 10.59 -2.17
N SER A 189 -9.61 11.46 -3.18
CA SER A 189 -8.32 12.05 -3.56
C SER A 189 -7.65 12.82 -2.42
N ARG A 190 -8.43 13.49 -1.58
CA ARG A 190 -7.90 14.18 -0.40
C ARG A 190 -7.45 13.19 0.67
N ALA A 191 -8.25 12.17 0.95
CA ALA A 191 -7.87 11.13 1.91
C ALA A 191 -6.62 10.37 1.46
N ASP A 192 -6.54 10.03 0.18
CA ASP A 192 -5.41 9.36 -0.46
C ASP A 192 -4.13 10.19 -0.36
N TYR A 193 -4.19 11.49 -0.66
CA TYR A 193 -3.05 12.40 -0.52
C TYR A 193 -2.57 12.53 0.93
N LEU A 194 -3.49 12.67 1.90
CA LEU A 194 -3.14 12.74 3.33
C LEU A 194 -2.46 11.45 3.80
N CYS A 195 -2.98 10.29 3.39
CA CYS A 195 -2.36 8.99 3.66
C CYS A 195 -0.97 8.88 3.04
N GLY A 196 -0.81 9.31 1.78
CA GLY A 196 0.46 9.24 1.06
C GLY A 196 1.54 10.15 1.62
N THR A 197 1.16 11.29 2.18
CA THR A 197 2.06 12.24 2.87
C THR A 197 2.26 11.93 4.35
N GLY A 198 1.85 10.74 4.81
CA GLY A 198 2.13 10.23 6.15
C GLY A 198 1.16 10.67 7.25
N GLN A 199 0.12 11.44 6.93
CA GLN A 199 -0.88 11.87 7.92
C GLN A 199 -1.91 10.76 8.16
N LYS A 200 -1.59 9.71 8.92
CA LYS A 200 -2.50 8.56 9.12
C LYS A 200 -3.36 8.63 10.39
N ALA A 201 -3.08 9.58 11.28
CA ALA A 201 -3.77 9.71 12.57
C ALA A 201 -5.29 9.92 12.45
N PHE A 202 -5.75 10.53 11.35
CA PHE A 202 -7.18 10.78 11.14
C PHE A 202 -7.99 9.50 10.91
N ILE A 203 -7.37 8.41 10.43
CA ILE A 203 -8.03 7.11 10.23
C ILE A 203 -8.60 6.59 11.54
N ALA A 204 -7.76 6.58 12.59
CA ALA A 204 -8.14 6.11 13.92
C ALA A 204 -9.25 6.96 14.54
N ALA A 205 -9.24 8.27 14.27
CA ALA A 205 -10.17 9.22 14.85
C ALA A 205 -11.57 9.15 14.23
N LEU A 206 -11.65 8.80 12.93
CA LEU A 206 -12.88 8.94 12.15
C LEU A 206 -13.56 7.60 11.83
N MET A 207 -12.82 6.48 11.86
CA MET A 207 -13.40 5.18 11.51
C MET A 207 -14.36 4.62 12.58
N PRO A 208 -15.39 3.87 12.16
CA PRO A 208 -16.32 3.23 13.09
C PRO A 208 -15.63 2.13 13.90
N LYS A 209 -15.92 2.09 15.21
CA LYS A 209 -15.37 1.10 16.15
C LYS A 209 -16.12 -0.22 16.16
N HIS A 210 -17.31 -0.27 15.55
CA HIS A 210 -18.16 -1.44 15.51
C HIS A 210 -18.12 -2.09 14.13
N PRO A 211 -18.31 -3.43 14.04
CA PRO A 211 -18.40 -4.10 12.76
C PRO A 211 -19.51 -3.53 11.89
N LEU A 212 -19.24 -3.50 10.59
CA LEU A 212 -20.17 -3.05 9.56
C LEU A 212 -20.65 -4.24 8.78
N TYR A 213 -21.97 -4.38 8.57
CA TYR A 213 -22.49 -5.39 7.66
C TYR A 213 -22.15 -5.01 6.23
N ILE A 214 -21.56 -5.95 5.48
CA ILE A 214 -21.23 -5.73 4.06
C ILE A 214 -22.52 -5.50 3.26
N ASP A 215 -23.63 -6.13 3.66
CA ASP A 215 -24.95 -5.98 3.05
C ASP A 215 -25.50 -4.53 3.09
N PHE A 216 -24.93 -3.65 3.93
CA PHE A 216 -25.29 -2.23 3.95
C PHE A 216 -24.50 -1.39 2.95
N LEU A 217 -23.50 -1.97 2.28
CA LEU A 217 -22.77 -1.32 1.20
C LEU A 217 -23.56 -1.40 -0.10
N SER A 218 -23.31 -0.47 -1.02
CA SER A 218 -23.90 -0.54 -2.36
C SER A 218 -23.45 -1.82 -3.08
N PRO A 219 -24.27 -2.38 -4.00
CA PRO A 219 -23.86 -3.56 -4.77
C PRO A 219 -22.52 -3.36 -5.51
N GLU A 220 -22.26 -2.14 -5.98
CA GLU A 220 -21.00 -1.79 -6.65
C GLU A 220 -19.79 -1.82 -5.70
N ALA A 221 -19.97 -1.49 -4.42
CA ALA A 221 -18.91 -1.57 -3.41
C ALA A 221 -18.65 -3.01 -2.92
N GLN A 222 -19.59 -3.93 -3.17
CA GLN A 222 -19.46 -5.36 -2.81
C GLN A 222 -18.83 -6.20 -3.92
N ALA A 223 -18.95 -5.76 -5.18
CA ALA A 223 -18.46 -6.46 -6.37
C ALA A 223 -16.93 -6.44 -6.48
#